data_AF-A0A920EUR3-F1
#
_entry.id   AF-A0A920EUR3-F1
#
_cell.length_a   1.000
_cell.length_b   1.000
_cell.length_c   1.000
_cell.angle_alpha   90.00
_cell.angle_beta   90.00
_cell.angle_gamma   90.00
#
_symmetry.space_group_name_H-M   'P 1'
#
loop_
_entity.id
_entity.type
_entity.pdbx_description
1 polymer ?
#
loop_
_entity_poly.entity_id
_entity_poly.type
_entity_poly.pdbx_seq_one_letter_code
_entity_poly.pdbx_strand_id
1 'polypeptide(L)'
;MVQKNNDIVKLLQLSGLDDSGQVSLIDGRTGEMFDRKVTVGYIYMLKLHHLVDDKIHSRSIGPYSLVTQQPLGGKAQFGGQRFGEMEVWALQAYGASYTLQEMLTVKSDDVAGRSKVYESIVRGETNFEAGVPESFNVLVKEMQSLCLDVSLSNDNSAQKIKNNSQENS
;
A
#
# COMPACT_ATOMS: atom_id res chain seq x y z
N MET A 1 -7.60 45.49 -20.53
CA MET A 1 -6.73 44.56 -19.78
C MET A 1 -5.23 44.67 -20.13
N VAL A 2 -4.83 45.51 -21.10
CA VAL A 2 -3.43 45.58 -21.62
C VAL A 2 -2.53 46.62 -20.90
N GLN A 3 -3.07 47.46 -20.01
CA GLN A 3 -2.29 48.53 -19.36
C GLN A 3 -1.36 48.08 -18.22
N LYS A 4 -1.59 46.92 -17.59
CA LYS A 4 -0.86 46.49 -16.37
C LYS A 4 0.64 46.22 -16.58
N ASN A 5 1.08 45.94 -17.81
CA ASN A 5 2.49 45.61 -18.08
C ASN A 5 3.39 46.85 -18.12
N ASN A 6 2.86 48.03 -18.48
CA ASN A 6 3.68 49.24 -18.64
C ASN A 6 4.25 49.74 -17.31
N ASP A 7 3.53 49.57 -16.20
CA ASP A 7 3.98 50.05 -14.89
C ASP A 7 5.10 49.15 -14.33
N ILE A 8 5.01 47.83 -14.57
CA ILE A 8 6.04 46.87 -14.20
C ILE A 8 7.34 47.15 -14.98
N VAL A 9 7.24 47.39 -16.29
CA VAL A 9 8.39 47.72 -17.14
C VAL A 9 9.06 49.03 -16.70
N LYS A 10 8.29 50.06 -16.34
CA LYS A 10 8.83 51.32 -15.81
C LYS A 10 9.60 51.11 -14.50
N LEU A 11 9.06 50.29 -13.59
CA LEU A 11 9.72 49.98 -12.32
C LEU A 11 11.01 49.17 -12.54
N LEU A 12 11.03 48.24 -13.50
CA LEU A 12 12.23 47.49 -13.88
C LEU A 12 13.31 48.41 -14.45
N GLN A 13 12.94 49.30 -15.38
CA GLN A 13 13.86 50.28 -15.98
C GLN A 13 14.40 51.28 -14.95
N LEU A 14 13.55 51.77 -14.04
CA LEU A 14 13.96 52.64 -12.93
C LEU A 14 14.94 51.95 -11.99
N SER A 15 14.85 50.62 -11.88
CA SER A 15 15.76 49.78 -11.09
C SER A 15 17.01 49.33 -11.87
N GLY A 16 17.17 49.76 -13.13
CA GLY A 16 18.31 49.38 -13.99
C GLY A 16 18.26 47.94 -14.50
N LEU A 17 17.09 47.31 -14.50
CA LEU A 17 16.88 45.92 -14.96
C LEU A 17 16.30 45.89 -16.38
N ASP A 18 16.52 44.76 -17.06
CA ASP A 18 15.96 44.45 -18.38
C ASP A 18 14.41 44.49 -18.33
N ASP A 19 13.78 45.09 -19.34
CA ASP A 19 12.32 45.25 -19.41
C ASP A 19 11.59 43.91 -19.54
N SER A 20 12.29 42.88 -20.04
CA SER A 20 11.82 41.50 -20.11
C SER A 20 11.79 40.78 -18.75
N GLY A 21 12.46 41.32 -17.72
CA GLY A 21 12.62 40.66 -16.42
C GLY A 21 13.48 39.39 -16.47
N GLN A 22 14.26 39.22 -17.54
CA GLN A 22 15.14 38.07 -17.75
C GLN A 22 16.60 38.45 -17.56
N VAL A 23 17.40 37.55 -16.99
CA VAL A 23 18.84 37.72 -16.76
C VAL A 23 19.61 36.51 -17.24
N SER A 24 20.87 36.73 -17.66
CA SER A 24 21.78 35.62 -17.97
C SER A 24 22.29 35.01 -16.67
N LEU A 25 22.00 33.73 -16.45
CA LEU A 25 22.51 32.99 -15.31
C LEU A 25 23.80 32.24 -15.70
N ILE A 26 24.60 31.92 -14.70
CA ILE A 26 25.80 31.09 -14.82
C ILE A 26 25.54 29.79 -14.05
N ASP A 27 25.89 28.65 -14.63
CA ASP A 27 25.78 27.36 -13.96
C ASP A 27 26.80 27.28 -12.80
N GLY A 28 26.29 27.12 -11.58
CA GLY A 28 27.11 27.05 -10.37
C GLY A 28 27.96 25.78 -10.25
N ARG A 29 27.77 24.77 -11.11
CA ARG A 29 28.59 23.55 -11.14
C ARG A 29 29.77 23.65 -12.11
N THR A 30 29.56 24.22 -13.29
CA THR A 30 30.54 24.24 -14.40
C THR A 30 31.19 25.59 -14.62
N GLY A 31 30.51 26.69 -14.26
CA GLY A 31 30.96 28.06 -14.51
C GLY A 31 30.61 28.58 -15.91
N GLU A 32 29.91 27.81 -16.73
CA GLU A 32 29.47 28.23 -18.07
C GLU A 32 28.15 29.03 -18.00
N MET A 33 27.94 29.92 -18.97
CA MET A 33 26.69 30.67 -19.10
C MET A 33 25.58 29.80 -19.70
N PHE A 34 24.34 29.97 -19.24
CA PHE A 34 23.19 29.30 -19.88
C PHE A 34 22.91 29.90 -21.27
N ASP A 35 22.50 29.06 -22.22
CA ASP A 35 22.21 29.45 -23.61
C ASP A 35 21.10 30.50 -23.76
N ARG A 36 20.17 30.55 -22.80
CA ARG A 36 19.01 31.44 -22.81
C ARG A 36 18.91 32.21 -21.50
N LYS A 37 18.46 33.47 -21.61
CA LYS A 37 18.12 34.28 -20.43
C LYS A 37 16.97 33.63 -19.65
N VAL A 38 17.03 33.71 -18.32
CA VAL A 38 16.07 33.11 -17.41
C VAL A 38 15.33 34.22 -16.65
N THR A 39 14.01 34.08 -16.49
CA THR A 39 13.23 35.00 -15.65
C THR A 39 13.57 34.75 -14.18
N VAL A 40 14.09 35.78 -13.51
CA VAL A 40 14.45 35.73 -12.10
C VAL A 40 13.66 36.81 -11.38
N GLY A 41 13.09 36.46 -10.23
CA GLY A 41 12.32 37.39 -9.43
C GLY A 41 12.13 36.91 -8.01
N TYR A 42 11.64 37.81 -7.17
CA TYR A 42 11.28 37.48 -5.79
C TYR A 42 9.84 36.98 -5.75
N ILE A 43 9.68 35.71 -5.40
CA ILE A 43 8.38 35.10 -5.16
C ILE A 43 8.21 34.83 -3.67
N TYR A 44 7.02 35.09 -3.15
CA TYR A 44 6.66 34.74 -1.78
C TYR A 44 6.21 33.27 -1.74
N MET A 45 7.05 32.41 -1.17
CA MET A 45 6.82 30.97 -1.08
C MET A 45 6.17 30.61 0.26
N LEU A 46 5.08 29.84 0.22
CA LEU A 46 4.41 29.31 1.41
C LEU A 46 4.82 27.86 1.65
N LYS A 47 5.10 27.52 2.92
CA LYS A 47 5.31 26.14 3.36
C LYS A 47 3.98 25.56 3.86
N LEU A 48 3.51 24.49 3.21
CA LEU A 48 2.29 23.79 3.62
C LEU A 48 2.57 22.82 4.78
N HIS A 49 1.50 22.45 5.50
CA HIS A 49 1.57 21.58 6.68
C HIS A 49 1.93 20.12 6.36
N HIS A 50 1.93 19.70 5.09
CA HIS A 50 2.12 18.29 4.69
C HIS A 50 3.58 17.82 4.78
N LEU A 51 4.10 17.73 6.00
CA LEU A 51 5.45 17.25 6.29
C LEU A 51 5.58 15.75 6.03
N VAL A 52 6.79 15.34 5.68
CA VAL A 52 7.13 13.92 5.44
C VAL A 52 7.12 13.13 6.75
N ASP A 53 7.53 13.75 7.86
CA ASP A 53 7.57 13.11 9.19
C ASP A 53 6.20 12.58 9.61
N ASP A 54 5.13 13.27 9.23
CA ASP A 54 3.76 12.85 9.50
C ASP A 54 3.31 11.67 8.62
N LYS A 55 3.95 11.47 7.48
CA LYS A 55 3.59 10.44 6.48
C LYS A 55 4.39 9.14 6.62
N ILE A 56 5.63 9.21 7.12
CA ILE A 56 6.45 8.00 7.31
C ILE A 56 5.83 7.14 8.41
N HIS A 57 5.61 5.86 8.09
CA HIS A 57 5.11 4.83 9.01
C HIS A 57 5.55 3.46 8.49
N SER A 58 5.98 2.58 9.39
CA SER A 58 6.30 1.19 9.07
C SER A 58 5.83 0.27 10.20
N ARG A 59 5.59 -0.99 9.85
CA ARG A 59 5.10 -2.01 10.76
C ARG A 59 5.76 -3.35 10.44
N SER A 60 6.21 -4.04 11.49
CA SER A 60 6.59 -5.46 11.43
C SER A 60 5.49 -6.32 12.06
N ILE A 61 5.26 -6.19 13.37
CA ILE A 61 4.22 -6.86 14.14
C ILE A 61 3.45 -5.80 14.93
N GLY A 62 2.16 -6.02 15.17
CA GLY A 62 1.30 -5.07 15.87
C GLY A 62 -0.04 -5.69 16.27
N PRO A 63 -1.02 -4.87 16.70
CA PRO A 63 -2.33 -5.36 17.11
C PRO A 63 -3.14 -5.90 15.92
N TYR A 64 -4.03 -6.84 16.22
CA TYR A 64 -4.93 -7.51 15.27
C TYR A 64 -6.38 -7.36 15.71
N SER A 65 -7.29 -7.43 14.75
CA SER A 65 -8.73 -7.45 14.98
C SER A 65 -9.16 -8.74 15.69
N LEU A 66 -10.10 -8.64 16.62
CA LEU A 66 -10.61 -9.81 17.35
C LEU A 66 -11.43 -10.76 16.45
N VAL A 67 -12.11 -10.22 15.44
CA VAL A 67 -13.04 -10.99 14.61
C VAL A 67 -12.29 -11.72 13.51
N THR A 68 -11.61 -10.97 12.63
CA THR A 68 -10.96 -11.52 11.43
C THR A 68 -9.49 -11.82 11.62
N GLN A 69 -8.92 -11.52 12.78
CA GLN A 69 -7.50 -11.72 13.08
C GLN A 69 -6.53 -10.97 12.13
N GLN A 70 -7.03 -9.99 11.37
CA GLN A 70 -6.25 -9.14 10.46
C GLN A 70 -5.62 -7.94 11.17
N PRO A 71 -4.50 -7.40 10.67
CA PRO A 71 -3.89 -6.16 11.16
C PRO A 71 -4.87 -4.98 11.19
N LEU A 72 -4.85 -4.19 12.27
CA LEU A 72 -5.61 -2.93 12.31
C LEU A 72 -5.10 -1.92 11.27
N GLY A 73 -5.94 -0.95 10.89
CA GLY A 73 -5.60 0.11 9.95
C GLY A 73 -5.15 1.41 10.64
N GLY A 74 -4.31 2.19 9.95
CA GLY A 74 -3.96 3.55 10.34
C GLY A 74 -2.70 3.71 11.22
N LYS A 75 -1.96 4.80 11.00
CA LYS A 75 -0.69 5.11 11.68
C LYS A 75 -0.82 5.13 13.21
N ALA A 76 -1.89 5.70 13.74
CA ALA A 76 -2.11 5.86 15.18
C ALA A 76 -2.24 4.54 15.96
N GLN A 77 -2.68 3.46 15.30
CA GLN A 77 -2.89 2.14 15.91
C GLN A 77 -1.76 1.16 15.59
N PHE A 78 -0.61 1.67 15.12
CA PHE A 78 0.44 0.85 14.52
C PHE A 78 -0.12 -0.09 13.45
N GLY A 79 -1.04 0.45 12.63
CA GLY A 79 -1.77 -0.30 11.64
C GLY A 79 -0.90 -0.77 10.48
N GLY A 80 -1.33 -1.85 9.82
CA GLY A 80 -0.76 -2.33 8.58
C GLY A 80 -1.27 -1.54 7.38
N GLN A 81 -0.55 -1.65 6.25
CA GLN A 81 -1.03 -1.14 4.98
C GLN A 81 -2.06 -2.10 4.39
N ARG A 82 -3.13 -1.57 3.80
CA ARG A 82 -4.10 -2.38 3.06
C ARG A 82 -3.45 -2.87 1.78
N PHE A 83 -3.40 -4.18 1.61
CA PHE A 83 -3.17 -4.83 0.33
C PHE A 83 -4.53 -5.05 -0.32
N GLY A 84 -4.82 -4.30 -1.39
CA GLY A 84 -6.12 -4.27 -2.03
C GLY A 84 -6.25 -5.25 -3.19
N GLU A 85 -7.44 -5.24 -3.78
CA GLU A 85 -7.81 -6.11 -4.90
C GLU A 85 -6.98 -5.83 -6.15
N MET A 86 -6.66 -4.55 -6.42
CA MET A 86 -5.83 -4.18 -7.57
C MET A 86 -4.39 -4.68 -7.43
N GLU A 87 -3.82 -4.70 -6.22
CA GLU A 87 -2.49 -5.28 -6.00
C GLU A 87 -2.51 -6.81 -6.10
N VAL A 88 -3.59 -7.46 -5.68
CA VAL A 88 -3.80 -8.90 -5.89
C VAL A 88 -3.82 -9.21 -7.39
N TRP A 89 -4.58 -8.46 -8.20
CA TRP A 89 -4.60 -8.63 -9.65
C TRP A 89 -3.23 -8.46 -10.29
N ALA A 90 -2.46 -7.48 -9.82
CA ALA A 90 -1.10 -7.28 -10.30
C ALA A 90 -0.23 -8.53 -10.05
N LEU A 91 -0.23 -9.08 -8.83
CA LEU A 91 0.54 -10.29 -8.51
C LEU A 91 0.06 -11.53 -9.28
N GLN A 92 -1.25 -11.65 -9.50
CA GLN A 92 -1.82 -12.73 -10.30
C GLN A 92 -1.36 -12.63 -11.76
N ALA A 93 -1.36 -11.44 -12.35
CA ALA A 93 -0.90 -11.22 -13.72
C ALA A 93 0.59 -11.56 -13.90
N TYR A 94 1.41 -11.32 -12.87
CA TYR A 94 2.81 -11.75 -12.85
C TYR A 94 2.99 -13.27 -12.64
N GLY A 95 1.96 -14.00 -12.23
CA GLY A 95 2.06 -15.42 -11.89
C GLY A 95 2.78 -15.70 -10.56
N ALA A 96 2.85 -14.71 -9.66
CA ALA A 96 3.57 -14.82 -8.39
C ALA A 96 2.72 -15.53 -7.31
N SER A 97 2.42 -16.82 -7.52
CA SER A 97 1.52 -17.61 -6.66
C SER A 97 2.01 -17.73 -5.21
N TYR A 98 3.29 -18.03 -5.00
CA TYR A 98 3.87 -18.17 -3.66
C TYR A 98 3.83 -16.85 -2.86
N THR A 99 4.20 -15.74 -3.51
CA THR A 99 4.14 -14.40 -2.88
C THR A 99 2.71 -14.03 -2.53
N LEU A 100 1.76 -14.29 -3.44
CA LEU A 100 0.36 -14.03 -3.19
C LEU A 100 -0.18 -14.87 -2.02
N GLN A 101 0.17 -16.15 -1.97
CA GLN A 101 -0.22 -17.04 -0.88
C GLN A 101 0.33 -16.54 0.47
N GLU A 102 1.62 -16.16 0.53
CA GLU A 102 2.25 -15.62 1.75
C GLU A 102 1.56 -14.33 2.22
N MET A 103 1.23 -13.43 1.29
CA MET A 103 0.56 -12.17 1.59
C MET A 103 -0.85 -12.38 2.13
N LEU A 104 -1.63 -13.32 1.57
CA LEU A 104 -3.02 -13.55 1.93
C LEU A 104 -3.22 -14.42 3.17
N THR A 105 -2.23 -15.24 3.54
CA THR A 105 -2.34 -16.19 4.66
C THR A 105 -1.49 -15.76 5.86
N VAL A 106 -0.23 -16.17 5.88
CA VAL A 106 0.72 -16.03 6.99
C VAL A 106 0.91 -14.58 7.42
N LYS A 107 0.94 -13.62 6.48
CA LYS A 107 1.10 -12.18 6.82
C LYS A 107 -0.19 -11.48 7.20
N SER A 108 -1.34 -12.10 6.99
CA SER A 108 -2.65 -11.48 7.15
C SER A 108 -3.38 -12.01 8.38
N ASP A 109 -3.96 -13.20 8.31
CA ASP A 109 -4.93 -13.68 9.30
C ASP A 109 -4.65 -15.09 9.85
N ASP A 110 -3.67 -15.83 9.33
CA ASP A 110 -3.29 -17.14 9.90
C ASP A 110 -2.60 -16.97 11.26
N VAL A 111 -3.32 -17.28 12.35
CA VAL A 111 -2.85 -17.15 13.74
C VAL A 111 -1.73 -18.15 14.07
N ALA A 112 -1.84 -19.37 13.57
CA ALA A 112 -0.85 -20.41 13.80
C ALA A 112 0.38 -20.20 12.91
N GLY A 113 0.14 -19.92 11.61
CA GLY A 113 1.17 -19.71 10.61
C GLY A 113 2.07 -18.51 10.93
N ARG A 114 1.52 -17.38 11.38
CA ARG A 114 2.32 -16.17 11.68
C ARG A 114 3.37 -16.42 12.77
N SER A 115 3.00 -17.18 13.82
CA SER A 115 3.86 -17.44 14.97
C SER A 115 4.98 -18.40 14.59
N LYS A 116 4.64 -19.46 13.85
CA LYS A 116 5.62 -20.41 13.31
C LYS A 116 6.61 -19.73 12.39
N VAL A 117 6.13 -18.91 11.44
CA VAL A 117 7.02 -18.23 10.48
C VAL A 117 7.94 -17.24 11.18
N TYR A 118 7.45 -16.53 12.20
CA TYR A 118 8.32 -15.67 13.01
C TYR A 118 9.42 -16.47 13.71
N GLU A 119 9.07 -17.60 14.34
CA GLU A 119 10.03 -18.50 15.01
C GLU A 119 11.04 -19.10 14.03
N SER A 120 10.59 -19.55 12.86
CA SER A 120 11.45 -20.09 11.80
C SER A 120 12.42 -19.05 11.26
N ILE A 121 11.97 -17.81 11.04
CA ILE A 121 12.86 -16.69 10.62
C ILE A 121 13.92 -16.43 11.68
N VAL A 122 13.56 -16.44 12.97
CA VAL A 122 14.51 -16.23 14.07
C VAL A 122 15.52 -17.39 14.17
N ARG A 123 15.10 -18.62 13.87
CA ARG A 123 15.97 -19.82 13.87
C ARG A 123 16.78 -20.02 12.59
N GLY A 124 16.45 -19.29 11.52
CA GLY A 124 17.05 -19.50 10.19
C GLY A 124 16.56 -20.74 9.46
N GLU A 125 15.40 -21.27 9.84
CA GLU A 125 14.74 -22.41 9.20
C GLU A 125 13.77 -21.93 8.12
N THR A 126 13.62 -22.67 7.03
CA THR A 126 12.77 -22.31 5.88
C THR A 126 11.48 -23.12 5.80
N ASN A 127 10.93 -23.54 6.94
CA ASN A 127 9.68 -24.30 6.94
C ASN A 127 8.47 -23.37 6.78
N PHE A 128 7.68 -23.58 5.71
CA PHE A 128 6.50 -22.77 5.40
C PHE A 128 5.29 -23.69 5.17
N GLU A 129 4.30 -23.58 6.05
CA GLU A 129 2.99 -24.22 5.87
C GLU A 129 1.92 -23.12 5.94
N ALA A 130 1.19 -22.95 4.83
CA ALA A 130 0.07 -22.01 4.78
C ALA A 130 -1.22 -22.71 5.21
N GLY A 131 -1.88 -22.18 6.23
CA GLY A 131 -3.18 -22.65 6.70
C GLY A 131 -4.36 -22.03 5.95
N VAL A 132 -5.56 -22.35 6.44
CA VAL A 132 -6.80 -21.71 6.00
C VAL A 132 -6.94 -20.35 6.71
N PRO A 133 -7.19 -19.25 6.00
CA PRO A 133 -7.46 -17.93 6.57
C PRO A 133 -8.61 -17.93 7.59
N GLU A 134 -8.46 -17.22 8.71
CA GLU A 134 -9.55 -17.08 9.69
C GLU A 134 -10.73 -16.29 9.14
N SER A 135 -10.49 -15.34 8.24
CA SER A 135 -11.56 -14.62 7.54
C SER A 135 -12.51 -15.55 6.79
N PHE A 136 -12.00 -16.67 6.25
CA PHE A 136 -12.83 -17.67 5.58
C PHE A 136 -13.67 -18.48 6.57
N ASN A 137 -13.11 -18.83 7.73
CA ASN A 137 -13.88 -19.49 8.80
C ASN A 137 -15.02 -18.59 9.31
N VAL A 138 -14.76 -17.29 9.48
CA VAL A 138 -15.78 -16.30 9.85
C VAL A 138 -16.89 -16.27 8.79
N LEU A 139 -16.54 -16.23 7.50
CA LEU A 139 -17.51 -16.26 6.40
C LEU A 139 -18.42 -17.51 6.44
N VAL A 140 -17.84 -18.70 6.65
CA VAL A 140 -18.61 -19.95 6.75
C VAL A 140 -19.59 -19.89 7.93
N LYS A 141 -19.15 -19.33 9.07
CA LYS A 141 -20.02 -19.17 10.25
C LYS A 141 -21.13 -18.16 10.02
N GLU A 142 -20.86 -17.07 9.30
CA GLU A 142 -21.88 -16.11 8.90
C GLU A 142 -22.93 -16.75 7.98
N MET A 143 -22.52 -17.57 7.00
CA MET A 143 -23.48 -18.31 6.16
C MET A 143 -24.32 -19.31 6.97
N GLN A 144 -23.70 -20.06 7.90
CA GLN A 144 -24.41 -20.99 8.79
C GLN A 144 -25.43 -20.28 9.69
N SER A 145 -25.16 -19.02 10.07
CA SER A 145 -26.10 -18.21 10.85
C SER A 145 -27.38 -17.85 10.09
N LEU A 146 -27.36 -17.91 8.76
CA LEU A 146 -28.51 -17.70 7.88
C LEU A 146 -29.29 -18.99 7.60
N CYS A 147 -29.05 -20.06 8.38
CA CYS A 147 -29.63 -21.38 8.18
C CYS A 147 -29.21 -22.07 6.87
N LEU A 148 -28.03 -21.72 6.32
CA LEU A 148 -27.44 -22.42 5.18
C LEU A 148 -26.50 -23.52 5.67
N ASP A 149 -26.71 -24.76 5.21
CA ASP A 149 -25.79 -25.86 5.49
C ASP A 149 -24.58 -25.79 4.56
N VAL A 150 -23.49 -25.19 5.05
CA VAL A 150 -22.22 -25.06 4.34
C VAL A 150 -21.15 -25.86 5.08
N SER A 151 -20.57 -26.84 4.39
CA SER A 151 -19.46 -27.66 4.89
C SER A 151 -18.36 -27.77 3.84
N LEU A 152 -17.09 -27.82 4.30
CA LEU A 152 -15.99 -28.17 3.41
C LEU A 152 -16.00 -29.68 3.17
N SER A 153 -16.22 -30.06 1.93
CA SER A 153 -16.00 -31.42 1.47
C SER A 153 -14.67 -31.48 0.73
N ASN A 154 -13.83 -32.43 1.11
CA ASN A 154 -12.74 -32.86 0.23
C ASN A 154 -13.35 -33.95 -0.66
N ASP A 155 -13.02 -34.01 -1.95
CA ASP A 155 -13.63 -34.97 -2.89
C ASP A 155 -13.56 -36.44 -2.39
N ASN A 156 -12.56 -36.76 -1.56
CA ASN A 156 -12.40 -38.06 -0.91
C ASN A 156 -13.42 -38.35 0.22
N SER A 157 -13.97 -37.32 0.89
CA SER A 157 -15.01 -37.47 1.92
C SER A 157 -16.43 -37.43 1.34
N ALA A 158 -16.65 -36.76 0.21
CA ALA A 158 -17.93 -36.76 -0.49
C ALA A 158 -18.32 -38.15 -1.03
N GLN A 159 -17.33 -38.97 -1.44
CA GLN A 159 -17.56 -40.36 -1.83
C GLN A 159 -18.00 -41.25 -0.65
N LYS A 160 -17.45 -41.05 0.56
CA LYS A 160 -17.90 -41.78 1.76
C LYS A 160 -19.35 -41.49 2.13
N ILE A 161 -19.79 -40.25 1.97
CA ILE A 161 -21.18 -39.85 2.27
C ILE A 161 -22.16 -40.47 1.26
N LYS A 162 -21.81 -40.51 -0.03
CA LYS A 162 -22.61 -41.20 -1.06
C LYS A 162 -22.68 -42.72 -0.81
N ASN A 163 -21.57 -43.35 -0.44
CA ASN A 163 -21.54 -44.80 -0.18
C ASN A 163 -22.38 -45.17 1.06
N ASN A 164 -22.31 -44.40 2.15
CA ASN A 164 -23.12 -44.63 3.35
C ASN A 164 -24.63 -44.37 3.14
N SER A 165 -24.99 -43.60 2.11
CA SER A 165 -26.39 -43.32 1.75
C SER A 165 -27.00 -44.44 0.89
N GLN A 166 -26.17 -45.16 0.12
CA GLN A 166 -26.59 -46.32 -0.68
C GLN A 166 -26.65 -47.63 0.12
N GLU A 167 -25.86 -47.78 1.19
CA GLU A 167 -25.94 -48.95 2.08
C GLU A 167 -27.12 -48.93 3.06
N ASN A 168 -27.77 -47.76 3.25
CA ASN A 168 -28.94 -47.60 4.12
C ASN A 168 -30.27 -47.48 3.33
N SER A 169 -30.31 -47.93 2.08
CA SER A 169 -31.54 -48.06 1.27
C SER A 169 -31.81 -49.50 0.88
#